data_AF-A0A7C6VUS6-F1
#
_entry.id   AF-A0A7C6VUS6-F1
#
_cell.length_a   1.000
_cell.length_b   1.000
_cell.length_c   1.000
_cell.angle_alpha   90.00
_cell.angle_beta   90.00
_cell.angle_gamma   90.00
#
_symmetry.space_group_name_H-M   'P 1'
#
loop_
_entity.id
_entity.type
_entity.pdbx_description
1 polymer ?
#
loop_
_entity_poly.entity_id
_entity_poly.type
_entity_poly.pdbx_seq_one_letter_code
_entity_poly.pdbx_strand_id
1 'polypeptide(L)'
;MGYREQLRQAREILQSEIAELQGKLAAKEQDLRKLDNLLREAGVPRGSRPSLTSQIVETLYLLAKDNPDGVPARAVVQRFAQLRDDVNESTIRSTLYQVTRKLRPTEIVVGDCVERVRVVKNGPLYDVELVTEQSAELV
;
A
#
# COMPACT_ATOMS: atom_id res chain seq x y z
N MET A 1 21.32 42.32 25.83
CA MET A 1 20.49 41.42 25.00
C MET A 1 19.29 41.00 25.81
N GLY A 2 18.12 41.58 25.54
CA GLY A 2 16.92 41.31 26.31
C GLY A 2 16.23 40.02 25.86
N TYR A 3 15.57 39.32 26.79
CA TYR A 3 14.79 38.09 26.50
C TYR A 3 13.79 38.27 25.34
N ARG A 4 13.22 39.47 25.19
CA ARG A 4 12.31 39.83 24.08
C ARG A 4 12.99 39.86 22.71
N GLU A 5 14.25 40.27 22.65
CA GLU A 5 15.03 40.30 21.40
C GLU A 5 15.41 38.88 20.96
N GLN A 6 15.79 38.02 21.91
CA GLN A 6 16.06 36.60 21.65
C GLN A 6 14.81 35.88 21.14
N LEU A 7 13.63 36.16 21.74
CA LEU A 7 12.37 35.57 21.29
C LEU A 7 11.98 36.01 19.87
N ARG A 8 12.24 37.28 19.53
CA ARG A 8 12.00 37.81 18.18
C ARG A 8 12.92 37.13 17.16
N GLN A 9 14.21 37.01 17.46
CA GLN A 9 15.17 36.32 16.59
C GLN A 9 14.81 34.84 16.39
N ALA A 10 14.46 34.12 17.46
CA ALA A 10 14.03 32.73 17.36
C ALA A 10 12.78 32.57 16.48
N ARG A 11 11.83 33.49 16.60
CA ARG A 11 10.63 33.50 15.76
C ARG A 11 10.95 33.76 14.28
N GLU A 12 11.85 34.69 13.98
CA GLU A 12 12.26 34.99 12.60
C GLU A 12 12.97 33.78 11.96
N ILE A 13 13.84 33.10 12.71
CA ILE A 13 14.51 31.87 12.26
C ILE A 13 13.49 30.79 11.93
N LEU A 14 12.56 30.50 12.85
CA LEU A 14 11.51 29.49 12.62
C LEU A 14 10.61 29.83 11.42
N GLN A 15 10.27 31.11 11.25
CA GLN A 15 9.47 31.54 10.11
C GLN A 15 10.21 31.35 8.78
N SER A 16 11.52 31.62 8.76
CA SER A 16 12.35 31.37 7.57
C SER A 16 12.44 29.89 7.24
N GLU A 17 12.59 29.03 8.25
CA GLU A 17 12.70 27.58 8.09
C GLU A 17 11.37 26.97 7.61
N ILE A 18 10.23 27.44 8.14
CA ILE A 18 8.90 27.04 7.66
C ILE A 18 8.73 27.41 6.18
N ALA A 19 9.12 28.62 5.79
CA ALA A 19 9.01 29.05 4.40
C ALA A 19 9.90 28.20 3.46
N GLU A 20 11.11 27.86 3.90
CA GLU A 20 12.02 26.98 3.14
C GLU A 20 11.45 25.56 3.00
N LEU A 21 10.89 25.00 4.08
CA LEU A 21 10.25 23.68 4.07
C LEU A 21 9.02 23.66 3.16
N GLN A 22 8.21 24.71 3.15
CA GLN A 22 7.08 24.85 2.23
C GLN A 22 7.54 24.90 0.77
N GLY A 23 8.62 25.63 0.48
CA GLY A 23 9.21 25.65 -0.86
C GLY A 23 9.72 24.28 -1.31
N LYS A 24 10.44 23.57 -0.43
CA LYS A 24 10.90 22.20 -0.69
C LYS A 24 9.75 21.22 -0.91
N LEU A 25 8.67 21.36 -0.14
CA LEU A 25 7.47 20.54 -0.30
C LEU A 25 6.81 20.78 -1.66
N ALA A 26 6.59 22.04 -2.03
CA ALA A 26 5.99 22.40 -3.32
C ALA A 26 6.81 21.89 -4.51
N ALA A 27 8.14 21.98 -4.44
CA ALA A 27 9.03 21.43 -5.47
C ALA A 27 8.89 19.91 -5.59
N LYS A 28 8.91 19.18 -4.46
CA LYS A 28 8.72 17.73 -4.44
C LYS A 28 7.35 17.32 -4.98
N GLU A 29 6.29 18.04 -4.61
CA GLU A 29 4.95 17.80 -5.15
C GLU A 29 4.88 18.01 -6.66
N GLN A 30 5.56 19.04 -7.17
CA GLN A 30 5.65 19.28 -8.61
C GLN A 30 6.42 18.17 -9.32
N ASP A 31 7.52 17.68 -8.75
CA ASP A 31 8.29 16.59 -9.33
C ASP A 31 7.51 15.27 -9.33
N LEU A 32 6.75 14.99 -8.26
CA LEU A 32 5.82 13.86 -8.22
C LEU A 32 4.76 13.94 -9.34
N ARG A 33 4.21 15.14 -9.61
CA ARG A 33 3.26 15.32 -10.72
C ARG A 33 3.90 15.09 -12.09
N LYS A 34 5.15 15.50 -12.29
CA LYS A 34 5.89 15.23 -13.53
C LYS A 34 6.12 13.73 -13.71
N LEU A 35 6.55 13.04 -12.66
CA LEU A 35 6.71 11.58 -12.67
C LEU A 35 5.40 10.86 -12.98
N ASP A 36 4.29 11.28 -12.36
CA ASP A 36 2.96 10.72 -12.67
C ASP A 36 2.58 10.94 -14.14
N ASN A 37 2.86 12.11 -14.71
CA ASN A 37 2.64 12.37 -16.14
C ASN A 37 3.51 11.51 -17.06
N LEU A 38 4.79 11.32 -16.73
CA LEU A 38 5.68 10.44 -17.50
C LEU A 38 5.21 8.98 -17.45
N LEU A 39 4.77 8.50 -16.28
CA LEU A 39 4.21 7.15 -16.14
C LEU A 39 2.93 6.97 -16.98
N ARG A 40 2.08 8.00 -17.04
CA ARG A 40 0.87 8.02 -17.89
C ARG A 40 1.20 7.94 -19.38
N GLU A 41 2.22 8.66 -19.82
CA GLU A 41 2.68 8.65 -21.22
C GLU A 41 3.35 7.33 -21.60
N ALA A 42 4.04 6.68 -20.64
CA ALA A 42 4.65 5.36 -20.82
C ALA A 42 3.65 4.19 -20.83
N GLY A 43 2.34 4.46 -20.82
CA GLY A 43 1.31 3.42 -20.82
C GLY A 43 1.17 2.66 -19.51
N VAL A 44 1.79 3.13 -18.42
CA VAL A 44 1.57 2.56 -17.09
C VAL A 44 0.19 3.05 -16.61
N PRO A 45 -0.81 2.16 -16.46
CA PRO A 45 -2.14 2.57 -16.05
C PRO A 45 -2.09 3.28 -14.69
N ARG A 46 -2.90 4.34 -14.52
CA ARG A 46 -3.01 5.22 -13.32
C ARG A 46 -3.50 4.52 -12.02
N GLY A 47 -3.13 3.27 -11.79
CA GLY A 47 -3.42 2.50 -10.57
C GLY A 47 -2.19 2.29 -9.67
N SER A 48 -1.04 2.94 -9.93
CA SER A 48 0.28 2.53 -9.42
C SER A 48 0.54 2.73 -7.92
N ARG A 49 -0.43 3.22 -7.14
CA ARG A 49 -0.43 2.90 -5.70
C ARG A 49 -1.28 1.66 -5.51
N PRO A 50 -0.68 0.50 -5.19
CA PRO A 50 -1.45 -0.69 -4.91
C PRO A 50 -2.48 -0.35 -3.84
N SER A 51 -3.75 -0.67 -4.08
CA SER A 51 -4.81 -0.39 -3.12
C SER A 51 -4.46 -1.04 -1.76
N LEU A 52 -4.98 -0.51 -0.64
CA LEU A 52 -4.77 -1.16 0.66
C LEU A 52 -5.16 -2.65 0.60
N THR A 53 -6.24 -2.96 -0.11
CA THR A 53 -6.65 -4.33 -0.39
C THR A 53 -5.58 -5.11 -1.15
N SER A 54 -5.04 -4.58 -2.25
CA SER A 54 -3.98 -5.21 -3.02
C SER A 54 -2.72 -5.45 -2.17
N GLN A 55 -2.30 -4.49 -1.34
CA GLN A 55 -1.14 -4.63 -0.45
C GLN A 55 -1.34 -5.73 0.61
N ILE A 56 -2.54 -5.81 1.19
CA ILE A 56 -2.88 -6.85 2.17
C ILE A 56 -2.87 -8.23 1.48
N VAL A 57 -3.43 -8.33 0.28
CA VAL A 57 -3.47 -9.58 -0.50
C VAL A 57 -2.08 -9.98 -0.98
N GLU A 58 -1.23 -9.03 -1.35
CA GLU A 58 0.17 -9.24 -1.69
C GLU A 58 0.96 -9.80 -0.49
N THR A 59 0.74 -9.24 0.70
CA THR A 59 1.34 -9.76 1.95
C THR A 59 0.91 -11.19 2.22
N LEU A 60 -0.38 -11.49 2.02
CA LEU A 60 -0.89 -12.85 2.14
C LEU A 60 -0.25 -13.79 1.10
N TYR A 61 -0.15 -13.36 -0.16
CA TYR A 61 0.45 -14.13 -1.25
C TYR A 61 1.92 -14.48 -0.95
N LEU A 62 2.70 -13.53 -0.46
CA LEU A 62 4.09 -13.78 -0.07
C LEU A 62 4.19 -14.79 1.08
N LEU A 63 3.31 -14.69 2.09
CA LEU A 63 3.28 -15.65 3.20
C LEU A 63 2.81 -17.05 2.77
N ALA A 64 1.88 -17.13 1.81
CA ALA A 64 1.34 -18.39 1.30
C ALA A 64 2.39 -19.17 0.50
N LYS A 65 3.32 -18.49 -0.20
CA LYS A 65 4.47 -19.15 -0.86
C LYS A 65 5.32 -19.98 0.10
N ASP A 66 5.48 -19.50 1.33
CA ASP A 66 6.28 -20.16 2.36
C ASP A 66 5.45 -21.16 3.20
N ASN A 67 4.12 -21.17 3.07
CA ASN A 67 3.20 -21.96 3.89
C ASN A 67 2.11 -22.62 3.01
N PRO A 68 2.36 -23.83 2.48
CA PRO A 68 1.44 -24.50 1.55
C PRO A 68 0.10 -24.92 2.18
N ASP A 69 0.04 -25.02 3.51
CA ASP A 69 -1.20 -25.36 4.23
C ASP A 69 -2.12 -24.13 4.45
N GLY A 70 -1.67 -22.94 4.06
CA GLY A 70 -2.37 -21.68 4.24
C GLY A 70 -1.93 -20.87 5.46
N VAL A 71 -2.34 -19.61 5.47
CA VAL A 71 -1.83 -18.57 6.38
C VAL A 71 -2.92 -18.11 7.33
N PRO A 72 -2.71 -18.12 8.66
CA PRO A 72 -3.69 -17.59 9.59
C PRO A 72 -3.72 -16.05 9.51
N ALA A 73 -4.90 -15.44 9.70
CA ALA A 73 -5.04 -13.97 9.65
C ALA A 73 -4.05 -13.23 10.57
N ARG A 74 -3.71 -13.81 11.74
CA ARG A 74 -2.73 -13.24 12.67
C ARG A 74 -1.34 -13.06 12.05
N ALA A 75 -0.91 -13.98 11.19
CA ALA A 75 0.40 -13.91 10.54
C ALA A 75 0.43 -12.80 9.49
N VAL A 76 -0.66 -12.64 8.74
CA VAL A 76 -0.82 -11.52 7.81
C VAL A 76 -0.79 -10.18 8.55
N VAL A 77 -1.53 -10.06 9.66
CA VAL A 77 -1.54 -8.85 10.49
C VAL A 77 -0.14 -8.53 10.99
N GLN A 78 0.58 -9.52 11.54
CA GLN A 78 1.92 -9.34 12.06
C GLN A 78 2.90 -8.90 10.97
N ARG A 79 2.85 -9.52 9.79
CA ARG A 79 3.72 -9.16 8.67
C ARG A 79 3.39 -7.79 8.10
N PHE A 80 2.10 -7.48 7.95
CA PHE A 80 1.64 -6.20 7.41
C PHE A 80 1.99 -5.04 8.34
N ALA A 81 1.86 -5.22 9.66
CA ALA A 81 2.24 -4.23 10.66
C ALA A 81 3.75 -3.87 10.65
N GLN A 82 4.61 -4.77 10.13
CA GLN A 82 6.04 -4.46 9.92
C GLN A 82 6.28 -3.57 8.70
N LEU A 83 5.37 -3.61 7.71
CA LEU A 83 5.47 -2.82 6.48
C LEU A 83 4.83 -1.45 6.65
N ARG A 84 3.75 -1.36 7.45
CA ARG A 84 2.93 -0.17 7.60
C ARG A 84 2.22 -0.15 8.94
N ASP A 85 2.33 0.95 9.68
CA ASP A 85 1.84 1.10 11.06
C ASP A 85 0.54 1.93 11.16
N ASP A 86 0.09 2.55 10.07
CA ASP A 86 -1.12 3.38 10.02
C ASP A 86 -2.42 2.57 9.79
N VAL A 87 -2.36 1.24 9.75
CA VAL A 87 -3.51 0.35 9.53
C VAL A 87 -3.75 -0.56 10.73
N ASN A 88 -4.93 -0.45 11.32
CA ASN A 88 -5.33 -1.28 12.46
C ASN A 88 -5.62 -2.74 12.06
N GLU A 89 -5.41 -3.66 13.01
CA GLU A 89 -5.65 -5.09 12.84
C GLU A 89 -7.08 -5.42 12.37
N SER A 90 -8.09 -4.71 12.89
CA SER A 90 -9.50 -4.90 12.50
C SER A 90 -9.73 -4.60 11.02
N THR A 91 -9.07 -3.59 10.46
CA THR A 91 -9.12 -3.25 9.03
C THR A 91 -8.48 -4.34 8.18
N ILE A 92 -7.35 -4.89 8.61
CA ILE A 92 -6.66 -5.97 7.90
C ILE A 92 -7.53 -7.23 7.88
N ARG A 93 -8.03 -7.66 9.04
CA ARG A 93 -8.89 -8.85 9.17
C ARG A 93 -10.20 -8.72 8.39
N SER A 94 -10.85 -7.55 8.46
CA SER A 94 -12.10 -7.31 7.72
C SER A 94 -11.86 -7.29 6.22
N THR A 95 -10.73 -6.75 5.77
CA THR A 95 -10.33 -6.78 4.36
C THR A 95 -10.10 -8.21 3.89
N LEU A 96 -9.33 -9.01 4.64
CA LEU A 96 -9.14 -10.44 4.36
C LEU A 96 -10.47 -11.20 4.25
N TYR A 97 -11.41 -10.93 5.15
CA TYR A 97 -12.75 -11.51 5.05
C TYR A 97 -13.51 -11.04 3.80
N GLN A 98 -13.48 -9.76 3.47
CA GLN A 98 -14.18 -9.22 2.30
C GLN A 98 -13.63 -9.76 0.99
N VAL A 99 -12.31 -9.88 0.84
CA VAL A 99 -11.69 -10.35 -0.40
C VAL A 99 -11.96 -11.82 -0.69
N THR A 100 -12.11 -12.66 0.35
CA THR A 100 -12.51 -14.07 0.16
C THR A 100 -13.88 -14.25 -0.49
N ARG A 101 -14.73 -13.22 -0.42
CA ARG A 101 -16.08 -13.24 -0.99
C ARG A 101 -16.18 -12.55 -2.35
N LYS A 102 -15.08 -11.97 -2.85
CA LYS A 102 -15.08 -11.28 -4.14
C LYS A 102 -15.02 -12.30 -5.28
N LEU A 103 -15.94 -12.15 -6.24
CA LEU A 103 -15.94 -12.93 -7.48
C LEU A 103 -14.77 -12.55 -8.39
N ARG A 104 -14.48 -11.23 -8.47
CA ARG A 104 -13.40 -10.70 -9.30
C ARG A 104 -12.02 -10.94 -8.64
N PRO A 105 -11.03 -11.45 -9.39
CA PRO A 105 -9.66 -11.54 -8.93
C PRO A 105 -9.12 -10.18 -8.49
N THR A 106 -8.27 -10.18 -7.47
CA THR A 106 -7.56 -9.00 -7.02
C THR A 106 -6.23 -8.91 -7.75
N GLU A 107 -5.91 -7.73 -8.27
CA GLU A 107 -4.60 -7.46 -8.87
C GLU A 107 -3.60 -7.08 -7.77
N ILE A 108 -2.48 -7.81 -7.74
CA ILE A 108 -1.35 -7.58 -6.84
C ILE A 108 -0.08 -7.37 -7.65
N VAL A 109 0.87 -6.63 -7.10
CA VAL A 109 2.19 -6.44 -7.72
C VAL A 109 3.14 -7.46 -7.11
N VAL A 110 3.84 -8.23 -7.93
CA VAL A 110 4.84 -9.22 -7.49
C VAL A 110 6.11 -8.96 -8.28
N GLY A 111 7.09 -8.33 -7.65
CA GLY A 111 8.28 -7.82 -8.36
C GLY A 111 7.87 -6.76 -9.38
N ASP A 112 8.18 -7.00 -10.66
CA ASP A 112 7.86 -6.09 -11.77
C ASP A 112 6.58 -6.50 -12.53
N CYS A 113 5.87 -7.54 -12.09
CA CYS A 113 4.69 -8.07 -12.76
C CYS A 113 3.41 -7.84 -11.94
N VAL A 114 2.28 -7.73 -12.65
CA VAL A 114 0.95 -7.70 -12.03
C VAL A 114 0.34 -9.09 -12.13
N GLU A 115 0.04 -9.68 -10.99
CA GLU A 115 -0.59 -11.00 -10.87
C GLU A 115 -2.06 -10.84 -10.49
N ARG A 116 -2.92 -11.69 -11.07
CA ARG A 116 -4.36 -11.73 -10.73
C ARG A 116 -4.60 -12.90 -9.80
N VAL A 117 -5.05 -12.61 -8.58
CA VAL A 117 -5.19 -13.64 -7.55
C VAL A 117 -6.59 -13.70 -6.96
N ARG A 118 -7.02 -14.90 -6.58
CA ARG A 118 -8.23 -15.15 -5.81
C ARG A 118 -7.84 -15.59 -4.40
N VAL A 119 -8.44 -14.97 -3.40
CA VAL A 119 -8.20 -15.34 -1.99
C VAL A 119 -9.21 -16.40 -1.59
N VAL A 120 -8.72 -17.52 -1.08
CA VAL A 120 -9.53 -18.66 -0.61
C VAL A 120 -9.41 -18.75 0.90
N LYS A 121 -10.48 -19.21 1.57
CA LYS A 121 -10.50 -19.40 3.02
C LYS A 121 -10.82 -20.84 3.36
N ASN A 122 -9.87 -21.51 4.00
CA ASN A 122 -9.96 -22.89 4.46
C ASN A 122 -10.00 -22.90 5.99
N GLY A 123 -11.22 -22.78 6.54
CA GLY A 123 -11.41 -22.67 8.00
C GLY A 123 -10.76 -21.41 8.59
N PRO A 124 -9.78 -21.51 9.51
CA PRO A 124 -9.08 -20.35 10.06
C PRO A 124 -7.94 -19.83 9.17
N LEU A 125 -7.61 -20.53 8.08
CA LEU A 125 -6.49 -20.23 7.20
C LEU A 125 -6.96 -19.57 5.90
N TYR A 126 -6.11 -18.70 5.38
CA TYR A 126 -6.28 -17.98 4.12
C TYR A 126 -5.20 -18.43 3.15
N ASP A 127 -5.57 -18.57 1.89
CA ASP A 127 -4.65 -18.95 0.82
C ASP A 127 -4.95 -18.15 -0.45
N VAL A 128 -4.07 -18.25 -1.44
CA VAL A 128 -4.12 -17.45 -2.67
C VAL A 128 -3.92 -18.33 -3.89
N GLU A 129 -4.89 -18.30 -4.80
CA GLU A 129 -4.83 -18.98 -6.09
C GLU A 129 -4.53 -17.98 -7.20
N LEU A 130 -3.55 -18.31 -8.06
CA LEU A 130 -3.26 -17.54 -9.27
C LEU A 130 -4.33 -17.84 -10.33
N VAL A 131 -4.93 -16.80 -10.87
CA VAL A 131 -5.94 -16.90 -11.93
C VAL A 131 -5.25 -16.65 -13.27
N THR A 132 -4.92 -17.72 -13.99
CA THR A 132 -4.54 -17.63 -15.40
C THR A 132 -5.75 -17.32 -16.27
N GLU A 133 -5.56 -16.59 -17.38
CA GLU A 133 -6.63 -16.01 -18.22
C GLU A 133 -7.76 -16.99 -18.64
N GLN A 134 -7.49 -18.30 -18.70
CA GLN A 134 -8.49 -19.32 -19.06
C GLN A 134 -9.65 -19.50 -18.06
N SER A 135 -9.53 -19.00 -16.83
CA SER A 135 -10.60 -19.10 -15.82
C SER A 135 -11.41 -17.81 -15.65
N ALA A 136 -11.13 -16.79 -16.47
CA ALA A 136 -11.83 -15.50 -16.42
C ALA A 136 -13.11 -15.45 -17.26
N GLU A 137 -13.38 -16.47 -18.10
CA GLU A 137 -14.54 -16.51 -19.01
C GLU A 137 -15.67 -17.47 -18.60
N LEU A 138 -15.52 -18.20 -17.48
CA LEU A 138 -16.59 -19.05 -16.96
C LEU A 138 -17.20 -18.41 -15.70
N VAL A 139 -18.16 -17.51 -15.93
CA VAL A 139 -19.43 -17.25 -15.19
C VAL A 139 -19.91 -15.83 -15.47
#